data_AF-A0AA42TR99-F1
#
_entry.id   AF-A0AA42TR99-F1
#
_cell.length_a   1.000
_cell.length_b   1.000
_cell.length_c   1.000
_cell.angle_alpha   90.00
_cell.angle_beta   90.00
_cell.angle_gamma   90.00
#
_symmetry.space_group_name_H-M   'P 1'
#
loop_
_entity.id
_entity.type
_entity.pdbx_description
1 polymer ?
#
loop_
_entity_poly.entity_id
_entity_poly.type
_entity_poly.pdbx_seq_one_letter_code
_entity_poly.pdbx_strand_id
1 'polypeptide(L)' 'MPSTTIKYFAYTHLPPKLQAVSKPLGDVAQLLETLLPDGPEKSAGMRKLLEAKDCFVRSALDMPAPQENTQ' A
#
# COMPACT_ATOMS: atom_id res chain seq x y z
N MET A 1 20.21 3.73 -8.24
CA MET A 1 19.93 3.67 -6.79
C MET A 1 18.69 2.83 -6.61
N PRO A 2 18.72 1.78 -5.77
CA PRO A 2 17.55 0.93 -5.54
C PRO A 2 16.38 1.77 -4.99
N SER A 3 15.16 1.37 -5.32
CA SER A 3 13.93 2.04 -4.89
C SER A 3 13.78 1.87 -3.37
N THR A 4 14.13 2.91 -2.60
CA THR A 4 14.10 2.88 -1.12
C THR A 4 12.68 2.92 -0.55
N THR A 5 11.67 3.00 -1.41
CA THR A 5 10.27 3.20 -1.04
C THR A 5 9.55 1.92 -0.61
N ILE A 6 10.07 0.73 -0.95
CA ILE A 6 9.37 -0.54 -0.71
C ILE A 6 9.00 -0.76 0.77
N LYS A 7 9.84 -0.32 1.71
CA LYS A 7 9.58 -0.42 3.15
C LYS A 7 8.31 0.31 3.59
N TYR A 8 7.90 1.35 2.88
CA TYR A 8 6.70 2.12 3.21
C TYR A 8 5.40 1.43 2.76
N PHE A 9 5.49 0.31 2.04
CA PHE A 9 4.34 -0.51 1.68
C PHE A 9 3.97 -1.57 2.71
N ALA A 10 4.75 -1.71 3.79
CA ALA A 10 4.37 -2.56 4.91
C ALA A 10 3.00 -2.13 5.45
N TYR A 11 2.10 -3.09 5.67
CA TYR A 11 0.72 -2.82 6.10
C TYR A 11 0.35 -3.55 7.39
N THR A 12 1.16 -4.52 7.85
CA THR A 12 0.85 -5.38 9.01
C THR A 12 0.67 -4.63 10.33
N HIS A 13 1.21 -3.41 10.43
CA HIS A 13 1.07 -2.54 11.59
C HIS A 13 -0.25 -1.75 11.63
N LEU A 14 -1.02 -1.76 10.54
CA LEU A 14 -2.28 -1.03 10.46
C LEU A 14 -3.43 -1.85 11.09
N PRO A 15 -4.51 -1.21 11.54
CA PRO A 15 -5.73 -1.93 11.92
C PRO A 15 -6.32 -2.73 10.74
N PRO A 16 -7.03 -3.86 10.97
CA PRO A 16 -7.53 -4.75 9.91
C PRO A 16 -8.31 -4.04 8.78
N LYS A 17 -9.15 -3.07 9.14
CA LYS A 17 -9.91 -2.24 8.20
C LYS A 17 -9.00 -1.48 7.21
N LEU A 18 -7.88 -0.95 7.67
CA LEU A 18 -6.93 -0.23 6.82
C LEU A 18 -5.99 -1.19 6.09
N GLN A 19 -5.69 -2.35 6.67
CA GLN A 19 -4.94 -3.41 5.97
C GLN A 19 -5.67 -3.87 4.71
N ALA A 20 -7.00 -4.00 4.75
CA ALA A 20 -7.82 -4.40 3.60
C ALA A 20 -7.60 -3.51 2.37
N VAL A 21 -7.32 -2.22 2.58
CA VAL A 21 -7.07 -1.24 1.52
C VAL A 21 -5.57 -1.11 1.19
N SER A 22 -4.70 -1.19 2.19
CA SER A 22 -3.24 -1.03 2.01
C SER A 22 -2.59 -2.27 1.36
N LYS A 23 -3.05 -3.48 1.71
CA LYS A 23 -2.47 -4.75 1.27
C LYS A 23 -2.38 -4.89 -0.26
N PRO A 24 -3.44 -4.63 -1.05
CA PRO A 24 -3.34 -4.77 -2.51
C PRO A 24 -2.23 -3.92 -3.14
N LEU A 25 -2.00 -2.70 -2.62
CA LEU A 25 -0.94 -1.83 -3.11
C LEU A 25 0.45 -2.32 -2.67
N GLY A 26 0.56 -2.88 -1.46
CA GLY A 26 1.79 -3.52 -1.02
C GLY A 26 2.17 -4.76 -1.83
N ASP A 27 1.18 -5.59 -2.18
CA ASP A 27 1.39 -6.76 -3.03
C ASP A 27 1.87 -6.35 -4.44
N VAL A 28 1.25 -5.32 -5.04
CA VAL A 28 1.68 -4.75 -6.34
C VAL A 28 3.09 -4.16 -6.22
N ALA A 29 3.39 -3.43 -5.15
CA ALA A 29 4.72 -2.85 -4.93
C ALA A 29 5.79 -3.95 -4.87
N GLN A 30 5.54 -5.04 -4.15
CA GLN A 30 6.48 -6.16 -4.04
C GLN A 30 6.67 -6.88 -5.38
N LEU A 31 5.60 -7.06 -6.15
CA LEU A 31 5.67 -7.63 -7.49
C LEU A 31 6.54 -6.78 -8.42
N LEU A 32 6.27 -5.48 -8.50
CA LEU A 32 7.00 -4.56 -9.39
C LEU A 32 8.45 -4.36 -8.96
N GLU A 33 8.73 -4.36 -7.65
CA GLU A 33 10.09 -4.28 -7.12
C GLU A 33 10.93 -5.48 -7.57
N THR A 34 10.31 -6.67 -7.65
CA THR A 34 10.96 -7.92 -8.06
C THR A 34 11.07 -8.07 -9.57
N LEU A 35 10.04 -7.64 -10.32
CA LEU A 35 9.94 -7.87 -11.76
C LEU A 35 10.75 -6.88 -12.60
N LEU A 36 10.86 -5.62 -12.15
CA LEU A 36 11.41 -4.54 -12.98
C LEU A 36 12.88 -4.24 -12.63
N PRO A 37 13.72 -3.94 -13.64
CA PRO A 37 15.08 -3.47 -13.41
C PRO A 37 15.08 -2.09 -12.76
N ASP A 38 16.16 -1.77 -12.06
CA ASP A 38 16.33 -0.45 -11.47
C ASP A 38 16.42 0.63 -12.56
N GLY A 39 15.66 1.72 -12.36
CA GLY A 39 15.62 2.82 -13.31
C GLY A 39 14.76 3.98 -12.84
N PRO A 40 14.81 5.12 -13.56
CA PRO A 40 14.02 6.31 -13.23
C PRO A 40 12.52 6.03 -13.27
N GLU A 41 12.04 5.23 -14.23
CA GLU A 41 10.62 4.89 -14.37
C GLU A 41 10.11 3.98 -13.25
N LYS A 42 10.89 2.95 -12.85
CA LYS A 42 10.57 2.13 -11.66
C LYS A 42 10.46 3.02 -10.42
N SER A 43 11.45 3.90 -10.22
CA SER A 43 11.46 4.83 -9.09
C SER A 43 10.26 5.78 -9.09
N ALA A 44 9.87 6.29 -10.26
CA ALA A 44 8.71 7.17 -10.40
C ALA A 44 7.39 6.42 -10.18
N GLY A 45 7.25 5.22 -10.71
CA GLY A 45 6.10 4.35 -10.50
C GLY A 45 5.91 3.98 -9.03
N MET A 46 6.99 3.59 -8.34
CA MET A 46 6.93 3.24 -6.91
C MET A 46 6.51 4.43 -6.03
N ARG A 47 6.96 5.66 -6.34
CA ARG A 47 6.49 6.87 -5.64
C ARG A 47 5.00 7.15 -5.88
N LYS A 48 4.55 7.07 -7.14
CA LYS A 48 3.13 7.25 -7.47
C LYS A 48 2.24 6.21 -6.80
N LEU A 49 2.70 4.97 -6.73
CA LEU A 49 1.97 3.89 -6.05
C LEU A 49 1.91 4.13 -4.53
N LEU A 50 2.97 4.69 -3.94
CA LEU A 50 2.99 5.05 -2.51
C LEU A 50 2.00 6.18 -2.23
N GLU A 51 1.98 7.22 -3.06
CA GLU A 51 1.00 8.31 -2.98
C GLU A 51 -0.44 7.79 -3.10
N ALA A 52 -0.69 6.87 -4.05
CA ALA A 52 -1.99 6.22 -4.19
C ALA A 52 -2.40 5.46 -2.92
N LYS A 53 -1.46 4.69 -2.33
CA LYS A 53 -1.69 3.95 -1.08
C LYS A 53 -2.06 4.90 0.05
N ASP A 54 -1.33 5.99 0.22
CA ASP A 54 -1.60 6.97 1.28
C ASP A 54 -2.96 7.66 1.08
N CYS A 55 -3.36 7.96 -0.16
CA CYS A 55 -4.68 8.49 -0.49
C CYS A 55 -5.81 7.50 -0.17
N PHE A 56 -5.68 6.23 -0.57
CA PHE A 56 -6.69 5.21 -0.29
C PHE A 56 -6.79 4.90 1.21
N VAL A 57 -5.66 4.82 1.93
CA VAL A 57 -5.67 4.63 3.39
C VAL A 57 -6.33 5.81 4.10
N ARG A 58 -6.11 7.05 3.64
CA ARG A 58 -6.81 8.22 4.19
C ARG A 58 -8.32 8.16 3.96
N SER A 59 -8.75 7.83 2.75
CA SER A 59 -10.17 7.64 2.44
C SER A 59 -10.79 6.48 3.24
N ALA A 60 -10.01 5.43 3.52
CA ALA A 60 -10.45 4.31 4.31
C ALA A 60 -10.80 4.68 5.76
N LEU A 61 -10.32 5.81 6.29
CA LEU A 61 -10.69 6.28 7.63
C LEU A 61 -12.21 6.49 7.73
N ASP A 62 -12.85 6.95 6.66
CA ASP A 62 -14.28 7.28 6.60
C ASP A 62 -15.19 6.05 6.41
N MET A 63 -14.64 4.85 6.17
CA MET A 63 -15.48 3.64 6.08
C MET A 63 -16.19 3.36 7.40
N PRO A 64 -17.40 2.78 7.40
CA PRO A 64 -18.03 2.34 8.64
C PRO A 64 -17.15 1.32 9.37
N ALA A 65 -17.25 1.28 10.71
CA ALA A 65 -16.63 0.21 11.49
C ALA A 65 -17.23 -1.14 11.03
N PRO A 66 -16.44 -2.22 10.98
CA PRO A 66 -16.99 -3.55 10.80
C PRO A 66 -18.10 -3.74 11.84
N GLN A 67 -19.31 -4.05 11.40
CA GLN A 67 -20.41 -4.37 12.29
C GLN A 67 -19.97 -5.62 13.07
N GLU A 68 -19.65 -5.48 14.36
CA GLU A 68 -19.52 -6.64 15.23
C GLU A 68 -20.91 -7.26 15.32
N ASN A 69 -21.12 -8.37 14.61
CA ASN A 69 -22.34 -9.15 14.75
C ASN A 69 -22.34 -9.74 16.16
N THR A 70 -22.95 -9.02 17.11
CA THR A 70 -23.36 -9.59 18.38
C THR A 70 -24.54 -10.51 18.09
N GLN A 71 -24.27 -11.81 17.99
CA GLN A 71 -25.25 -12.88 18.12
C GLN A 71 -25.18 -13.45 19.53
#